data_AF-A0A948RV81-F1
#
_entry.id   AF-A0A948RV81-F1
#
_cell.length_a   1.000
_cell.length_b   1.000
_cell.length_c   1.000
_cell.angle_alpha   90.00
_cell.angle_beta   90.00
_cell.angle_gamma   90.00
#
_symmetry.space_group_name_H-M   'P 1'
#
loop_
_entity.id
_entity.type
_entity.pdbx_description
1 polymer ?
#
loop_
_entity_poly.entity_id
_entity_poly.type
_entity_poly.pdbx_seq_one_letter_code
_entity_poly.pdbx_strand_id
1 'polypeptide(L)' 'MKITLRAGGILKNKLKTDADEHTMTIETKEGLTLREILKQADVPEEFVAFAIVAGEVQRLKYVPKDGDEITLQPPVSGG' A
#
# COMPACT_ATOMS: atom_id res chain seq x y z
N MET A 1 8.80 8.91 9.04
CA MET A 1 7.37 9.14 8.76
C MET A 1 6.57 7.88 9.00
N LYS A 2 5.33 8.04 9.41
CA LYS A 2 4.37 6.96 9.67
C LYS A 2 3.26 7.04 8.63
N ILE A 3 3.04 5.95 7.91
CA ILE A 3 1.96 5.84 6.91
C ILE A 3 1.10 4.61 7.18
N THR A 4 -0.14 4.65 6.71
CA THR A 4 -1.08 3.54 6.84
C THR A 4 -1.33 2.94 5.46
N LEU A 5 -0.95 1.68 5.27
CA LEU A 5 -1.31 0.90 4.07
C LEU A 5 -2.58 0.10 4.35
N ARG A 6 -3.54 0.14 3.44
CA ARG A 6 -4.75 -0.71 3.45
C ARG A 6 -4.78 -1.60 2.23
N ALA A 7 -5.05 -2.89 2.37
CA ALA A 7 -5.28 -3.75 1.21
C ALA A 7 -6.72 -3.63 0.68
N GLY A 8 -6.85 -3.31 -0.59
CA GLY A 8 -8.10 -3.42 -1.35
C GLY A 8 -8.29 -4.81 -1.96
N GLY A 9 -9.55 -5.24 -2.13
CA GLY A 9 -9.90 -6.44 -2.90
C GLY A 9 -9.15 -7.71 -2.48
N ILE A 10 -8.58 -8.44 -3.45
CA ILE A 10 -7.89 -9.72 -3.22
C ILE A 10 -6.56 -9.59 -2.45
N LEU A 11 -5.97 -8.39 -2.36
CA LEU A 11 -4.76 -8.14 -1.55
C LEU A 11 -5.01 -8.39 -0.06
N LYS A 12 -6.27 -8.29 0.38
CA LYS A 12 -6.71 -8.55 1.75
C LYS A 12 -6.31 -9.95 2.24
N ASN A 13 -6.30 -10.92 1.33
CA ASN A 13 -5.97 -12.31 1.62
C ASN A 13 -4.46 -12.62 1.53
N LYS A 14 -3.66 -11.65 1.08
CA LYS A 14 -2.21 -11.79 0.88
C LYS A 14 -1.38 -11.01 1.91
N LEU A 15 -1.93 -9.95 2.50
CA LEU A 15 -1.32 -9.31 3.65
C LEU A 15 -1.54 -10.20 4.88
N LYS A 16 -0.46 -10.73 5.46
CA LYS A 16 -0.50 -11.35 6.79
C LYS A 16 -0.69 -10.24 7.81
N THR A 17 -1.93 -9.93 8.18
CA THR A 17 -2.24 -8.97 9.25
C THR A 17 -2.76 -9.73 10.47
N ASP A 18 -2.15 -9.45 11.62
CA ASP A 18 -2.73 -9.70 12.94
C ASP A 18 -3.91 -8.73 13.11
N ALA A 19 -5.10 -9.27 13.39
CA ALA A 19 -6.34 -8.54 13.69
C ALA A 19 -7.03 -7.78 12.52
N ASP A 20 -8.11 -8.40 12.02
CA ASP A 20 -9.38 -7.86 11.53
C ASP A 20 -9.50 -6.71 10.49
N GLU A 21 -8.47 -5.94 10.12
CA GLU A 21 -8.73 -4.72 9.32
C GLU A 21 -8.00 -4.60 7.97
N HIS A 22 -7.15 -5.57 7.58
CA HIS A 22 -6.35 -5.51 6.35
C HIS A 22 -5.55 -4.19 6.21
N THR A 23 -5.23 -3.57 7.34
CA THR A 23 -4.46 -2.34 7.46
C THR A 23 -3.13 -2.67 8.12
N MET A 24 -2.07 -2.01 7.66
CA MET A 24 -0.72 -2.13 8.18
C MET A 24 -0.14 -0.74 8.29
N THR A 25 0.31 -0.39 9.49
CA THR A 25 1.01 0.87 9.71
C THR A 25 2.51 0.65 9.59
N ILE A 26 3.19 1.46 8.78
CA ILE A 26 4.62 1.34 8.53
C ILE A 26 5.31 2.62 8.96
N GLU A 27 6.36 2.46 9.75
CA GLU A 27 7.33 3.52 10.02
C GLU A 27 8.49 3.40 9.01
N THR A 28 8.70 4.45 8.23
CA THR A 28 9.71 4.47 7.17
C THR A 28 10.37 5.85 7.05
N LYS A 29 11.40 5.96 6.22
CA LYS A 29 12.11 7.23 5.97
C LYS A 29 11.33 8.09 4.99
N GLU A 30 11.38 9.41 5.19
CA GLU A 30 10.82 10.37 4.23
C GLU A 30 11.57 10.34 2.89
N GLY A 31 10.87 10.70 1.81
CA GLY A 31 11.44 10.77 0.46
C GLY A 31 11.50 9.44 -0.30
N LEU A 32 11.11 8.33 0.33
CA LEU A 32 11.01 7.04 -0.34
C LEU A 32 9.72 6.93 -1.16
N THR A 33 9.82 6.25 -2.30
CA THR A 33 8.64 5.93 -3.11
C THR A 33 7.83 4.80 -2.48
N LEU A 34 6.54 4.74 -2.82
CA LEU A 34 5.66 3.66 -2.38
C LEU A 34 6.22 2.28 -2.74
N ARG A 35 6.82 2.13 -3.93
CA ARG A 35 7.53 0.90 -4.34
C ARG A 35 8.62 0.50 -3.34
N GLU A 36 9.47 1.44 -2.94
CA GLU A 36 10.56 1.17 -2.00
C GLU A 36 10.04 0.80 -0.61
N ILE A 37 8.94 1.43 -0.19
CA ILE A 37 8.30 1.15 1.09
C ILE A 37 7.65 -0.24 1.09
N LEU A 38 6.95 -0.62 0.01
CA LEU A 38 6.40 -1.97 -0.16
C LEU A 38 7.49 -3.03 -0.07
N LYS A 39 8.63 -2.80 -0.72
CA LYS A 39 9.79 -3.70 -0.67
C LYS A 39 10.35 -3.86 0.75
N GLN A 40 10.41 -2.79 1.55
CA GLN A 40 10.84 -2.86 2.95
C GLN A 40 9.87 -3.63 3.83
N ALA A 41 8.57 -3.55 3.52
CA ALA A 41 7.52 -4.26 4.22
C ALA A 41 7.29 -5.69 3.71
N ASP A 42 8.18 -6.20 2.85
CA ASP A 42 8.06 -7.51 2.19
C ASP A 42 6.72 -7.71 1.45
N VAL A 43 6.13 -6.61 0.95
CA VAL A 43 4.91 -6.64 0.14
C VAL A 43 5.31 -6.73 -1.34
N PRO A 44 4.94 -7.81 -2.05
CA PRO A 44 5.32 -7.96 -3.45
C PRO A 44 4.58 -6.95 -4.32
N GLU A 45 5.32 -6.08 -5.01
CA GLU A 45 4.75 -5.02 -5.84
C GLU A 45 3.94 -5.55 -7.04
N GLU A 46 4.22 -6.79 -7.48
CA GLU A 46 3.48 -7.47 -8.56
C GLU A 46 1.99 -7.66 -8.25
N PHE A 47 1.62 -7.68 -6.96
CA PHE A 47 0.23 -7.77 -6.55
C PHE A 47 -0.44 -6.40 -6.41
N VAL A 48 0.26 -5.29 -6.68
CA VAL A 48 -0.25 -3.92 -6.53
C VAL A 48 -0.20 -3.20 -7.89
N ALA A 49 -1.35 -2.94 -8.48
CA ALA A 49 -1.42 -2.21 -9.75
C ALA A 49 -1.30 -0.69 -9.56
N PHE A 50 -1.98 -0.16 -8.54
CA PHE A 50 -1.94 1.25 -8.18
C PHE A 50 -2.34 1.44 -6.72
N ALA A 51 -2.20 2.66 -6.22
CA ALA A 51 -2.64 3.05 -4.89
C ALA A 51 -3.68 4.16 -4.99
N ILE A 52 -4.52 4.28 -3.97
CA ILE A 52 -5.42 5.42 -3.79
C ILE A 52 -4.95 6.18 -2.57
N VAL A 53 -4.66 7.47 -2.73
CA VAL A 53 -4.23 8.39 -1.66
C VAL A 53 -5.13 9.60 -1.71
N ALA A 54 -5.80 9.91 -0.60
CA ALA A 54 -6.78 11.01 -0.51
C ALA A 54 -7.86 10.99 -1.63
N GLY A 55 -8.25 9.79 -2.10
CA GLY A 55 -9.23 9.61 -3.18
C GLY A 55 -8.66 9.67 -4.60
N GLU A 56 -7.37 9.96 -4.77
CA GLU A 56 -6.72 10.04 -6.08
C GLU A 56 -5.89 8.79 -6.39
N VAL A 57 -5.91 8.36 -7.66
CA VAL A 57 -5.11 7.23 -8.14
C VAL A 57 -3.65 7.66 -8.28
N GLN A 58 -2.79 6.98 -7.52
CA GLN A 58 -1.35 7.16 -7.52
C GLN A 58 -0.64 5.91 -8.03
N ARG A 59 0.45 6.12 -8.78
CA ARG A 59 1.35 5.03 -9.19
C ARG A 59 2.35 4.72 -8.07
N LEU A 60 3.01 3.56 -8.14
CA LEU A 60 4.01 3.14 -7.15
C LEU A 60 5.25 4.07 -7.03
N LYS A 61 5.45 4.99 -7.99
CA LYS A 61 6.46 6.05 -7.92
C LYS A 61 6.07 7.24 -7.03
N TYR A 62 4.84 7.25 -6.51
CA TYR A 62 4.38 8.27 -5.56
C TYR A 62 5.26 8.26 -4.32
N VAL A 63 5.56 9.43 -3.77
CA VAL A 63 6.34 9.61 -2.54
C VAL A 63 5.35 9.96 -1.44
N PRO A 64 5.07 9.04 -0.50
CA PRO A 64 4.14 9.31 0.60
C PRO A 64 4.63 10.42 1.52
N LYS A 65 3.66 11.06 2.17
CA LYS A 65 3.87 12.03 3.25
C LYS A 65 3.52 11.41 4.59
N ASP A 66 4.06 12.01 5.65
CA ASP A 66 3.72 11.61 7.01
C ASP A 66 2.21 11.72 7.26
N GLY A 67 1.62 10.65 7.80
CA GLY A 67 0.18 10.54 8.04
C GLY A 67 -0.65 10.06 6.85
N ASP A 68 -0.07 9.81 5.68
CA ASP A 68 -0.83 9.34 4.51
C ASP A 68 -1.55 8.01 4.78
N GLU A 69 -2.81 7.95 4.37
CA GLU A 69 -3.58 6.72 4.26
C GLU A 69 -3.64 6.27 2.80
N ILE A 70 -3.01 5.12 2.53
CA ILE A 70 -2.77 4.60 1.19
C ILE A 70 -3.51 3.29 1.04
N THR A 71 -4.48 3.23 0.13
CA THR A 71 -5.16 1.97 -0.20
C THR A 71 -4.51 1.33 -1.41
N LEU A 72 -3.87 0.18 -1.23
CA LEU A 72 -3.27 -0.61 -2.30
C LEU A 72 -4.34 -1.35 -3.08
N GLN A 73 -4.35 -1.22 -4.40
CA GLN A 73 -5.30 -1.88 -5.27
C GLN A 73 -4.62 -2.99 -6.08
N PRO A 74 -5.20 -4.21 -6.11
CA PRO A 74 -4.70 -5.29 -6.93
C PRO A 74 -4.87 -4.97 -8.42
N PRO A 75 -4.11 -5.63 -9.31
CA PRO A 75 -4.48 -5.67 -10.72
C PRO A 75 -5.91 -6.20 -10.86
N VAL A 76 -6.69 -5.59 -11.76
CA VAL A 76 -8.04 -6.05 -12.06
C VAL A 76 -7.96 -7.48 -12.62
N SER A 77 -8.47 -8.46 -11.88
CA SER A 77 -8.85 -9.75 -12.46
C SER A 77 -10.14 -9.51 -13.23
N GLY A 78 -10.01 -9.18 -14.52
CA GLY A 78 -11.16 -9.06 -15.41
C GLY A 78 -11.92 -10.38 -15.47
N GLY A 79 -13.21 -10.31 -15.17
CA GLY A 79 -14.23 -11.30 -15.52
C GLY A 79 -15.31 -10.58 -16.31
#